data_AF-A0A1B6HIM3-F1
#
_entry.id   AF-A0A1B6HIM3-F1
#
_cell.length_a   1.000
_cell.length_b   1.000
_cell.length_c   1.000
_cell.angle_alpha   90.00
_cell.angle_beta   90.00
_cell.angle_gamma   90.00
#
_symmetry.space_group_name_H-M   'P 1'
#
loop_
_entity.id
_entity.type
_entity.pdbx_description
1 polymer ?
#
loop_
_entity_poly.entity_id
_entity_poly.type
_entity_poly.pdbx_seq_one_letter_code
_entity_poly.pdbx_strand_id
1 'polypeptide(L)'
;EKMLFYYDLQKRALESYVIESRGSGHYLSQVVGYLSGYYSTIAATSSDNPGEVHCSSAAYSALSSVANSGSSAALACDQNIVEDTKYRLSKVNNEFAGVNSILPATGNVAILSCFSEGYIFAEKTILNCFKVASSKFSVNYKDVYDSVVKDVATLLGYESSFFGNNSLPCGDSVLRRAYSEAEKVLYDLQRCLYKDSGTKYAVTTPAPVPA
;
A
#
# COMPACT_ATOMS: atom_id res chain seq x y z
N GLU A 1 15.36 0.12 -23.90
CA GLU A 1 15.67 -0.25 -22.50
C GLU A 1 14.57 0.16 -21.51
N LYS A 2 14.26 1.46 -21.31
CA LYS A 2 13.25 1.89 -20.31
C LYS A 2 11.86 1.23 -20.48
N MET A 3 11.39 1.05 -21.72
CA MET A 3 10.14 0.34 -22.02
C MET A 3 10.13 -1.12 -21.54
N LEU A 4 11.23 -1.85 -21.76
CA LEU A 4 11.35 -3.26 -21.36
C LEU A 4 11.38 -3.38 -19.83
N PHE A 5 12.05 -2.45 -19.15
CA PHE A 5 12.02 -2.36 -17.69
C PHE A 5 10.60 -2.15 -17.15
N TYR A 6 9.80 -1.28 -17.78
CA TYR A 6 8.40 -1.09 -17.37
C TYR A 6 7.55 -2.35 -17.59
N TYR A 7 7.73 -3.06 -18.70
CA TYR A 7 7.05 -4.34 -18.93
C TYR A 7 7.45 -5.41 -17.90
N ASP A 8 8.73 -5.53 -17.56
CA ASP A 8 9.19 -6.48 -16.53
C ASP A 8 8.62 -6.12 -15.15
N LEU A 9 8.58 -4.83 -14.78
CA LEU A 9 7.96 -4.38 -13.54
C LEU A 9 6.46 -4.71 -13.51
N GLN A 10 5.75 -4.49 -14.62
CA GLN A 10 4.33 -4.84 -14.73
C GLN A 10 4.10 -6.33 -14.59
N LYS A 11 4.96 -7.16 -15.21
CA LYS A 11 4.90 -8.62 -15.11
C LYS A 11 5.14 -9.08 -13.67
N ARG A 12 6.21 -8.61 -13.03
CA ARG A 12 6.52 -8.95 -11.61
C ARG A 12 5.40 -8.50 -10.68
N ALA A 13 4.88 -7.29 -10.89
CA ALA A 13 3.70 -6.82 -10.20
C ALA A 13 2.55 -7.82 -10.40
N LEU A 14 2.11 -8.10 -11.63
CA LEU A 14 1.02 -9.04 -11.91
C LEU A 14 1.21 -10.42 -11.26
N GLU A 15 2.42 -10.97 -11.32
CA GLU A 15 2.78 -12.26 -10.71
C GLU A 15 2.69 -12.23 -9.17
N SER A 16 3.11 -11.13 -8.54
CA SER A 16 2.97 -10.91 -7.09
C SER A 16 1.53 -10.56 -6.66
N TYR A 17 0.77 -9.83 -7.48
CA TYR A 17 -0.56 -9.28 -7.16
C TYR A 17 -1.73 -10.25 -7.32
N VAL A 18 -1.62 -11.26 -8.18
CA VAL A 18 -2.72 -12.23 -8.41
C VAL A 18 -2.77 -13.31 -7.33
N ILE A 19 -1.68 -13.53 -6.59
CA ILE A 19 -1.52 -14.74 -5.78
C ILE A 19 -1.73 -14.53 -4.27
N GLU A 20 -1.54 -13.34 -3.70
CA GLU A 20 -1.55 -13.19 -2.22
C GLU A 20 -2.42 -12.05 -1.68
N SER A 21 -3.74 -12.12 -1.86
CA SER A 21 -4.60 -11.62 -0.76
C SER A 21 -4.46 -12.62 0.37
N ARG A 22 -3.62 -12.33 1.37
CA ARG A 22 -3.31 -13.25 2.49
C ARG A 22 -4.53 -13.58 3.36
N GLY A 23 -5.63 -12.86 3.19
CA GLY A 23 -6.93 -13.12 3.79
C GLY A 23 -7.05 -12.64 5.24
N SER A 24 -8.28 -12.57 5.75
CA SER A 24 -8.57 -12.07 7.10
C SER A 24 -7.90 -12.88 8.22
N GLY A 25 -7.74 -14.20 8.01
CA GLY A 25 -7.09 -15.09 8.97
C GLY A 25 -5.60 -14.78 9.17
N HIS A 26 -4.88 -14.43 8.10
CA HIS A 26 -3.47 -14.02 8.18
C HIS A 26 -3.34 -12.75 9.02
N TYR A 27 -4.11 -11.71 8.70
CA TYR A 27 -4.04 -10.43 9.40
C TYR A 27 -4.47 -10.53 10.86
N LEU A 28 -5.45 -11.39 11.17
CA LEU A 28 -5.84 -11.65 12.55
C LEU A 28 -4.71 -12.32 13.33
N SER A 29 -4.08 -13.35 12.75
CA SER A 29 -2.95 -14.04 13.36
C SER A 29 -1.78 -13.09 13.65
N GLN A 30 -1.43 -12.23 12.69
CA GLN A 30 -0.37 -11.23 12.86
C GLN A 30 -0.70 -10.25 14.00
N VAL A 31 -1.88 -9.61 13.96
CA VAL A 31 -2.27 -8.62 14.97
C VAL A 31 -2.38 -9.24 16.37
N VAL A 32 -2.92 -10.46 16.49
CA VAL A 32 -2.94 -11.20 17.76
C VAL A 32 -1.52 -11.48 18.25
N GLY A 33 -0.59 -11.85 17.35
CA GLY A 33 0.83 -12.01 17.67
C GLY A 33 1.45 -10.74 18.24
N TYR A 34 1.22 -9.58 17.60
CA TYR A 34 1.70 -8.29 18.09
C TYR A 34 1.08 -7.86 19.43
N LEU A 35 -0.16 -8.28 19.72
CA LEU A 35 -0.87 -8.02 20.97
C LEU A 35 -0.67 -9.11 22.05
N SER A 36 0.13 -10.15 21.77
CA SER A 36 0.29 -11.31 22.65
C SER A 36 0.68 -10.94 24.08
N GLY A 37 1.57 -9.96 24.27
CA GLY A 37 1.94 -9.46 25.59
C GLY A 37 0.75 -8.93 26.39
N TYR A 38 -0.22 -8.28 25.75
CA TYR A 38 -1.42 -7.76 26.42
C TYR A 38 -2.33 -8.90 26.86
N TYR A 39 -2.49 -9.93 26.02
CA TYR A 39 -3.20 -11.16 26.39
C TYR A 39 -2.56 -11.86 27.59
N SER A 40 -1.22 -11.92 27.63
CA SER A 40 -0.47 -12.47 28.77
C SER A 40 -0.65 -11.64 30.04
N THR A 41 -0.65 -10.30 29.95
CA THR A 41 -0.91 -9.42 31.10
C THR A 41 -2.32 -9.65 31.67
N ILE A 42 -3.35 -9.75 30.82
CA ILE A 42 -4.72 -10.05 31.28
C ILE A 42 -4.76 -11.44 31.94
N ALA A 43 -4.08 -12.44 31.38
CA ALA A 43 -4.01 -13.79 31.94
C ALA A 43 -3.40 -13.81 33.34
N ALA A 44 -2.24 -13.18 33.50
CA ALA A 44 -1.55 -13.09 34.78
C ALA A 44 -2.43 -12.36 35.81
N THR A 45 -3.01 -11.22 35.43
CA THR A 45 -3.91 -10.46 36.30
C THR A 45 -5.13 -11.28 36.72
N SER A 46 -5.68 -12.09 35.82
CA SER A 46 -6.80 -13.00 36.14
C SER A 46 -6.40 -14.11 37.12
N SER A 47 -5.20 -14.66 36.98
CA SER A 47 -4.67 -15.68 37.88
C SER A 47 -4.44 -15.13 39.28
N ASP A 48 -3.95 -13.90 39.38
CA ASP A 48 -3.71 -13.22 40.65
C ASP A 48 -5.01 -12.78 41.34
N ASN A 49 -6.12 -12.68 40.58
CA ASN A 49 -7.42 -12.18 41.06
C ASN A 49 -8.58 -13.12 40.69
N PRO A 50 -8.60 -14.37 41.19
CA PRO A 50 -9.57 -15.38 40.78
C PRO A 50 -11.02 -15.07 41.19
N GLY A 51 -11.24 -14.11 42.11
CA GLY A 51 -12.58 -13.63 42.48
C GLY A 51 -13.21 -12.69 41.45
N GLU A 52 -12.40 -12.09 40.57
CA GLU A 52 -12.82 -11.01 39.66
C GLU A 52 -12.80 -11.43 38.18
N VAL A 53 -13.16 -12.68 37.91
CA VAL A 53 -13.13 -13.28 36.56
C VAL A 53 -13.90 -12.45 35.53
N HIS A 54 -14.95 -11.76 35.96
CA HIS A 54 -15.77 -10.92 35.08
C HIS A 54 -14.99 -9.73 34.50
N CYS A 55 -14.09 -9.11 35.28
CA CYS A 55 -13.20 -8.04 34.79
C CYS A 55 -12.25 -8.55 33.71
N SER A 56 -11.60 -9.70 33.95
CA SER A 56 -10.68 -10.29 32.97
C SER A 56 -11.40 -10.80 31.72
N SER A 57 -12.60 -11.37 31.86
CA SER A 57 -13.43 -11.79 30.72
C SER A 57 -13.83 -10.60 29.83
N ALA A 58 -14.22 -9.47 30.45
CA ALA A 58 -14.50 -8.24 29.73
C ALA A 58 -13.24 -7.70 29.02
N ALA A 59 -12.09 -7.71 29.68
CA ALA A 59 -10.82 -7.28 29.09
C ALA A 59 -10.41 -8.16 27.90
N TYR A 60 -10.54 -9.49 27.99
CA TYR A 60 -10.30 -10.40 26.86
C TYR A 60 -11.22 -10.14 25.67
N SER A 61 -12.50 -9.90 25.94
CA SER A 61 -13.48 -9.58 24.90
C SER A 61 -13.14 -8.26 24.20
N ALA A 62 -12.77 -7.24 24.98
CA ALA A 62 -12.36 -5.94 24.46
C ALA A 62 -11.05 -6.04 23.64
N LEU A 63 -10.03 -6.73 24.15
CA LEU A 63 -8.76 -6.92 23.43
C LEU A 63 -8.97 -7.72 22.13
N SER A 64 -9.87 -8.70 22.13
CA SER A 64 -10.24 -9.43 20.92
C SER A 64 -10.97 -8.54 19.90
N SER A 65 -11.79 -7.58 20.36
CA SER A 65 -12.35 -6.57 19.48
C SER A 65 -11.26 -5.68 18.86
N VAL A 66 -10.27 -5.26 19.64
CA VAL A 66 -9.11 -4.49 19.15
C VAL A 66 -8.35 -5.27 18.08
N ALA A 67 -8.08 -6.56 18.31
CA ALA A 67 -7.40 -7.42 17.35
C ALA A 67 -8.20 -7.58 16.04
N ASN A 68 -9.52 -7.79 16.13
CA ASN A 68 -10.39 -7.91 14.97
C ASN A 68 -10.48 -6.60 14.16
N SER A 69 -10.59 -5.45 14.84
CA SER A 69 -10.59 -4.14 14.18
C SER A 69 -9.25 -3.83 13.52
N GLY A 70 -8.13 -4.15 14.19
CA GLY A 70 -6.79 -4.01 13.63
C GLY A 70 -6.61 -4.89 12.39
N SER A 71 -7.01 -6.16 12.45
CA SER A 71 -6.99 -7.09 11.32
C SER A 71 -7.80 -6.60 10.13
N SER A 72 -9.02 -6.11 10.38
CA SER A 72 -9.90 -5.57 9.33
C SER A 72 -9.29 -4.33 8.67
N ALA A 73 -8.64 -3.46 9.44
CA ALA A 73 -7.95 -2.29 8.91
C ALA A 73 -6.72 -2.67 8.08
N ALA A 74 -5.94 -3.67 8.51
CA ALA A 74 -4.82 -4.19 7.74
C ALA A 74 -5.27 -4.80 6.41
N LEU A 75 -6.33 -5.63 6.44
CA LEU A 75 -6.92 -6.22 5.23
C LEU A 75 -7.44 -5.15 4.27
N ALA A 76 -8.13 -4.12 4.77
CA ALA A 76 -8.61 -3.03 3.93
C ALA A 76 -7.44 -2.25 3.30
N CYS A 77 -6.34 -2.05 4.02
CA CYS A 77 -5.16 -1.39 3.45
C CYS A 77 -4.53 -2.22 2.33
N ASP A 78 -4.39 -3.53 2.56
CA ASP A 78 -3.90 -4.48 1.56
C ASP A 78 -4.76 -4.45 0.29
N GLN A 79 -6.09 -4.55 0.45
CA GLN A 79 -7.03 -4.48 -0.66
C GLN A 79 -6.93 -3.17 -1.44
N ASN A 80 -6.84 -2.02 -0.75
CA ASN A 80 -6.69 -0.72 -1.39
C ASN A 80 -5.40 -0.63 -2.22
N ILE A 81 -4.29 -1.20 -1.73
CA ILE A 81 -3.01 -1.16 -2.44
C ILE A 81 -3.00 -2.12 -3.63
N VAL A 82 -3.64 -3.28 -3.50
CA VAL A 82 -3.90 -4.19 -4.62
C VAL A 82 -4.75 -3.50 -5.69
N GLU A 83 -5.82 -2.81 -5.32
CA GLU A 83 -6.69 -2.09 -6.26
C GLU A 83 -5.99 -0.91 -6.93
N ASP A 84 -5.31 -0.05 -6.17
CA ASP A 84 -4.56 1.09 -6.71
C ASP A 84 -3.47 0.62 -7.67
N THR A 85 -2.80 -0.49 -7.35
CA THR A 85 -1.82 -1.06 -8.25
C THR A 85 -2.45 -1.58 -9.53
N LYS A 86 -3.54 -2.35 -9.46
CA LYS A 86 -4.26 -2.81 -10.66
C LYS A 86 -4.66 -1.64 -11.56
N TYR A 87 -5.16 -0.57 -10.95
CA TYR A 87 -5.50 0.66 -11.65
C TYR A 87 -4.28 1.29 -12.33
N ARG A 88 -3.17 1.47 -11.61
CA ARG A 88 -1.93 2.06 -12.18
C ARG A 88 -1.33 1.21 -13.29
N LEU A 89 -1.31 -0.11 -13.13
CA LEU A 89 -0.85 -1.03 -14.19
C LEU A 89 -1.69 -0.88 -15.46
N SER A 90 -3.02 -0.84 -15.32
CA SER A 90 -3.93 -0.59 -16.45
C SER A 90 -3.70 0.78 -17.08
N LYS A 91 -3.53 1.82 -16.26
CA LYS A 91 -3.27 3.20 -16.73
C LYS A 91 -1.99 3.28 -17.54
N VAL A 92 -0.88 2.75 -17.02
CA VAL A 92 0.42 2.74 -17.73
C VAL A 92 0.30 1.96 -19.05
N ASN A 93 -0.40 0.82 -19.05
CA ASN A 93 -0.64 0.06 -20.28
C ASN A 93 -1.44 0.84 -21.33
N ASN A 94 -2.49 1.54 -20.90
CA ASN A 94 -3.32 2.35 -21.80
C ASN A 94 -2.55 3.56 -22.35
N GLU A 95 -1.74 4.22 -21.52
CA GLU A 95 -0.87 5.32 -21.94
C GLU A 95 0.15 4.84 -22.99
N PHE A 96 0.77 3.67 -22.80
CA PHE A 96 1.67 3.08 -23.80
C PHE A 96 0.97 2.67 -25.09
N ALA A 97 -0.19 2.02 -25.00
CA ALA A 97 -0.98 1.66 -26.18
C ALA A 97 -1.39 2.90 -26.98
N GLY A 98 -1.81 3.96 -26.27
CA GLY A 98 -2.14 5.26 -26.85
C GLY A 98 -0.97 5.85 -27.62
N VAL A 99 0.20 5.98 -26.99
CA VAL A 99 1.43 6.46 -27.64
C VAL A 99 1.78 5.64 -28.87
N ASN A 100 1.76 4.31 -28.77
CA ASN A 100 2.06 3.42 -29.90
C ASN A 100 1.09 3.59 -31.07
N SER A 101 -0.18 3.90 -30.81
CA SER A 101 -1.19 4.09 -31.85
C SER A 101 -1.02 5.42 -32.62
N ILE A 102 -0.56 6.48 -31.96
CA ILE A 102 -0.44 7.82 -32.55
C ILE A 102 0.95 8.10 -33.16
N LEU A 103 1.98 7.36 -32.74
CA LEU A 103 3.36 7.56 -33.20
C LEU A 103 3.48 7.50 -34.73
N PRO A 104 2.90 6.50 -35.43
CA PRO A 104 3.02 6.40 -36.89
C PRO A 104 2.29 7.53 -37.62
N ALA A 105 1.07 7.87 -37.17
CA ALA A 105 0.27 8.94 -37.76
C ALA A 105 0.95 10.31 -37.60
N THR A 106 1.51 10.59 -36.42
CA THR A 106 2.22 11.85 -36.16
C THR A 106 3.48 11.97 -37.01
N GLY A 107 4.27 10.90 -37.12
CA GLY A 107 5.44 10.86 -38.00
C GLY A 107 5.08 11.12 -39.46
N ASN A 108 4.03 10.47 -39.95
CA ASN A 108 3.55 10.65 -41.32
C ASN A 108 3.00 12.06 -41.58
N VAL A 109 2.20 12.62 -40.67
CA VAL A 109 1.68 13.99 -40.78
C VAL A 109 2.82 15.02 -40.77
N ALA A 110 3.83 14.85 -39.91
CA ALA A 110 4.99 15.73 -39.86
C ALA A 110 5.76 15.72 -41.19
N ILE A 111 5.97 14.53 -41.78
CA ILE A 111 6.63 14.37 -43.08
C ILE A 111 5.80 15.04 -44.20
N LEU A 112 4.49 14.76 -44.26
CA LEU A 112 3.59 15.32 -45.27
C LEU A 112 3.47 16.84 -45.16
N SER A 113 3.40 17.40 -43.95
CA SER A 113 3.38 18.85 -43.72
C SER A 113 4.64 19.50 -44.29
N CYS A 114 5.81 18.93 -44.00
CA CYS A 114 7.08 19.43 -44.54
C CYS A 114 7.17 19.34 -46.06
N PHE A 115 6.60 18.30 -46.67
CA PHE A 115 6.50 18.23 -48.13
C PHE A 115 5.57 19.30 -48.69
N SER A 116 4.40 19.50 -48.09
CA SER A 116 3.41 20.50 -48.54
C SER A 116 3.91 21.95 -48.42
N GLU A 117 4.79 22.22 -47.45
CA GLU A 117 5.44 23.52 -47.25
C GLU A 117 6.66 23.74 -48.16
N GLY A 118 6.96 22.80 -49.06
CA GLY A 118 7.98 22.98 -50.10
C GLY A 118 9.40 22.65 -49.68
N TYR A 119 9.61 22.00 -48.53
CA TYR A 119 10.94 21.64 -48.02
C TYR A 119 11.65 20.50 -48.80
N ILE A 120 11.16 20.15 -50.00
CA ILE A 120 11.51 18.96 -50.79
C ILE A 120 12.93 19.01 -51.39
N PHE A 121 13.48 20.21 -51.62
CA PHE A 121 14.65 20.39 -52.49
C PHE A 121 15.98 20.66 -51.78
N ALA A 122 16.03 20.65 -50.45
CA ALA A 122 17.28 20.77 -49.71
C ALA A 122 17.21 20.00 -48.38
N GLU A 123 18.09 19.00 -48.23
CA GLU A 123 18.11 18.00 -47.14
C GLU A 123 18.16 18.63 -45.73
N LYS A 124 18.92 19.71 -45.54
CA LYS A 124 18.98 20.42 -44.24
C LYS A 124 17.68 21.12 -43.86
N THR A 125 16.83 21.41 -44.83
CA THR A 125 15.57 22.17 -44.66
C THR A 125 14.43 21.25 -44.28
N ILE A 126 14.33 20.06 -44.90
CA ILE A 126 13.32 19.06 -44.51
C ILE A 126 13.58 18.50 -43.11
N LEU A 127 14.84 18.30 -42.74
CA LEU A 127 15.24 17.90 -41.39
C LEU A 127 14.86 18.94 -40.34
N ASN A 128 15.06 20.24 -40.63
CA ASN A 128 14.66 21.31 -39.71
C ASN A 128 13.14 21.43 -39.58
N CYS A 129 12.40 21.34 -40.69
CA CYS A 129 10.94 21.32 -40.64
C CYS A 129 10.43 20.13 -39.81
N PHE A 130 10.98 18.93 -40.03
CA PHE A 130 10.59 17.74 -39.28
C PHE A 130 10.89 17.91 -37.78
N LYS A 131 12.03 18.51 -37.40
CA LYS A 131 12.34 18.85 -36.00
C LYS A 131 11.30 19.78 -35.39
N VAL A 132 10.88 20.82 -36.10
CA VAL A 132 9.86 21.77 -35.61
C VAL A 132 8.49 21.08 -35.50
N ALA A 133 8.07 20.33 -36.51
CA ALA A 133 6.81 19.60 -36.49
C ALA A 133 6.76 18.53 -35.37
N SER A 134 7.85 17.78 -35.19
CA SER A 134 7.98 16.79 -34.11
C SER A 134 8.14 17.42 -32.72
N SER A 135 8.62 18.66 -32.59
CA SER A 135 8.73 19.33 -31.29
C SER A 135 7.37 19.54 -30.59
N LYS A 136 6.28 19.73 -31.35
CA LYS A 136 4.91 19.80 -30.80
C LYS A 136 4.45 18.46 -30.23
N PHE A 137 4.83 17.36 -30.88
CA PHE A 137 4.60 16.01 -30.35
C PHE A 137 5.43 15.76 -29.08
N SER A 138 6.66 16.29 -29.03
CA SER A 138 7.55 16.16 -27.88
C SER A 138 6.98 16.75 -26.59
N VAL A 139 6.15 17.80 -26.64
CA VAL A 139 5.53 18.40 -25.45
C VAL A 139 4.45 17.48 -24.88
N ASN A 140 3.49 17.06 -25.71
CA ASN A 140 2.42 16.16 -25.27
C ASN A 140 2.98 14.78 -24.83
N TYR A 141 4.01 14.30 -25.52
CA TYR A 141 4.72 13.08 -25.12
C TYR A 141 5.42 13.23 -23.77
N LYS A 142 5.97 14.42 -23.47
CA LYS A 142 6.62 14.69 -22.20
C LYS A 142 5.65 14.61 -21.02
N ASP A 143 4.45 15.16 -21.16
CA ASP A 143 3.44 15.10 -20.09
C ASP A 143 2.99 13.64 -19.82
N VAL A 144 2.80 12.85 -20.88
CA VAL A 144 2.49 11.41 -20.76
C VAL A 144 3.67 10.66 -20.14
N TYR A 145 4.91 10.95 -20.56
CA TYR A 145 6.11 10.34 -20.00
C TYR A 145 6.26 10.66 -18.51
N ASP A 146 6.06 11.91 -18.10
CA ASP A 146 6.17 12.34 -16.70
C ASP A 146 5.05 11.69 -15.85
N SER A 147 3.83 11.49 -16.39
CA SER A 147 2.74 10.70 -15.78
C SER A 147 3.16 9.24 -15.55
N VAL A 148 3.65 8.56 -16.59
CA VAL A 148 4.13 7.18 -16.50
C VAL A 148 5.24 7.03 -15.47
N VAL A 149 6.22 7.95 -15.47
CA VAL A 149 7.34 7.91 -14.51
C VAL A 149 6.84 8.00 -13.08
N LYS A 150 5.85 8.86 -12.80
CA LYS A 150 5.24 8.98 -11.47
C LYS A 150 4.50 7.70 -11.05
N ASP A 151 3.71 7.13 -11.95
CA ASP A 151 2.97 5.89 -11.66
C ASP A 151 3.92 4.71 -11.45
N VAL A 152 4.99 4.60 -12.25
CA VAL A 152 6.02 3.58 -12.08
C VAL A 152 6.79 3.74 -10.77
N ALA A 153 7.14 4.98 -10.38
CA ALA A 153 7.79 5.23 -9.09
C ALA A 153 6.90 4.76 -7.93
N THR A 154 5.58 4.93 -8.04
CA THR A 154 4.62 4.45 -7.04
C THR A 154 4.58 2.93 -7.00
N LEU A 155 4.55 2.25 -8.16
CA LEU A 155 4.59 0.79 -8.26
C LEU A 155 5.87 0.19 -7.66
N LEU A 156 7.04 0.80 -7.92
CA LEU A 156 8.31 0.42 -7.30
C LEU A 156 8.30 0.64 -5.77
N GLY A 157 7.65 1.71 -5.32
CA GLY A 157 7.39 1.94 -3.90
C GLY A 157 6.63 0.78 -3.27
N TYR A 158 5.57 0.30 -3.90
CA TYR A 158 4.85 -0.89 -3.44
C TYR A 158 5.72 -2.15 -3.49
N GLU A 159 6.51 -2.36 -4.55
CA GLU A 159 7.40 -3.53 -4.64
C GLU A 159 8.38 -3.59 -3.46
N SER A 160 9.04 -2.47 -3.17
CA SER A 160 10.03 -2.39 -2.08
C SER A 160 9.44 -2.47 -0.67
N SER A 161 8.23 -1.93 -0.43
CA SER A 161 7.65 -1.83 0.92
C SER A 161 6.68 -2.96 1.27
N PHE A 162 5.95 -3.47 0.28
CA PHE A 162 4.85 -4.42 0.46
C PHE A 162 5.30 -5.87 0.18
N PHE A 163 6.11 -6.08 -0.87
CA PHE A 163 6.53 -7.44 -1.29
C PHE A 163 7.90 -7.86 -0.77
N GLY A 164 8.66 -6.95 -0.15
CA GLY A 164 9.98 -7.20 0.42
C GLY A 164 10.00 -7.95 1.76
N ASN A 165 9.04 -8.84 2.05
CA ASN A 165 8.81 -9.59 3.30
C ASN A 165 8.04 -8.89 4.43
N ASN A 166 7.31 -7.81 4.17
CA ASN A 166 6.50 -7.17 5.21
C ASN A 166 5.20 -7.97 5.44
N SER A 167 5.06 -8.61 6.60
CA SER A 167 3.91 -9.49 6.91
C SER A 167 2.62 -8.68 7.16
N LEU A 168 2.76 -7.42 7.55
CA LEU A 168 1.68 -6.49 7.87
C LEU A 168 1.83 -5.19 7.07
N PRO A 169 1.28 -5.14 5.84
CA PRO A 169 1.31 -3.93 5.06
C PRO A 169 0.51 -2.81 5.75
N CYS A 170 1.04 -1.59 5.76
CA CYS A 170 0.53 -0.46 6.57
C CYS A 170 0.63 -0.68 8.10
N GLY A 171 1.46 -1.65 8.51
CA GLY A 171 1.56 -2.18 9.87
C GLY A 171 1.77 -1.13 10.94
N ASP A 172 2.68 -0.17 10.74
CA ASP A 172 2.96 0.86 11.76
C ASP A 172 1.72 1.64 12.19
N SER A 173 0.88 2.03 11.22
CA SER A 173 -0.33 2.82 11.50
C SER A 173 -1.41 1.99 12.20
N VAL A 174 -1.57 0.74 11.78
CA VAL A 174 -2.54 -0.22 12.34
C VAL A 174 -2.11 -0.63 13.75
N LEU A 175 -0.85 -1.00 13.92
CA LEU A 175 -0.29 -1.44 15.20
C LEU A 175 -0.25 -0.31 16.21
N ARG A 176 0.11 0.91 15.83
CA ARG A 176 0.08 2.05 16.75
C ARG A 176 -1.32 2.28 17.32
N ARG A 177 -2.36 2.15 16.50
CA ARG A 177 -3.76 2.24 16.96
C ARG A 177 -4.13 1.05 17.85
N ALA A 178 -3.77 -0.16 17.43
CA ALA A 178 -4.05 -1.37 18.19
C ALA A 178 -3.39 -1.34 19.58
N TYR A 179 -2.13 -0.90 19.68
CA TYR A 179 -1.43 -0.73 20.95
C TYR A 179 -2.10 0.31 21.84
N SER A 180 -2.45 1.48 21.31
CA SER A 180 -3.14 2.51 22.09
C SER A 180 -4.49 2.04 22.64
N GLU A 181 -5.28 1.30 21.86
CA GLU A 181 -6.55 0.74 22.35
C GLU A 181 -6.31 -0.43 23.33
N ALA A 182 -5.27 -1.24 23.14
CA ALA A 182 -4.91 -2.31 24.06
C ALA A 182 -4.44 -1.78 25.42
N GLU A 183 -3.71 -0.66 25.44
CA GLU A 183 -3.35 0.06 26.68
C GLU A 183 -4.61 0.53 27.43
N LYS A 184 -5.60 1.05 26.70
CA LYS A 184 -6.89 1.44 27.27
C LYS A 184 -7.63 0.23 27.86
N VAL A 185 -7.57 -0.94 27.20
CA VAL A 185 -8.14 -2.18 27.75
C VAL A 185 -7.49 -2.55 29.08
N LEU A 186 -6.16 -2.44 29.20
CA LEU A 186 -5.46 -2.71 30.46
C LEU A 186 -5.83 -1.70 31.56
N TYR A 187 -5.98 -0.43 31.20
CA TYR A 187 -6.46 0.59 32.13
C TYR A 187 -7.88 0.31 32.62
N ASP A 188 -8.79 -0.08 31.72
CA ASP A 188 -10.17 -0.42 32.08
C ASP A 188 -10.24 -1.68 32.95
N LEU A 189 -9.37 -2.67 32.71
CA LEU A 189 -9.19 -3.84 33.58
C LEU A 189 -8.76 -3.41 34.99
N GLN A 190 -7.71 -2.59 35.11
CA GLN A 190 -7.23 -2.07 36.39
C GLN A 190 -8.34 -1.35 37.16
N ARG A 191 -9.13 -0.54 36.45
CA ARG A 191 -10.25 0.21 37.02
C ARG A 191 -11.39 -0.70 37.48
N CYS A 192 -11.69 -1.76 36.75
CA CYS A 192 -12.69 -2.76 37.13
C CYS A 192 -12.30 -3.42 38.46
N LEU A 193 -11.09 -3.98 38.52
CA LEU A 193 -10.57 -4.64 39.73
C LEU A 193 -10.53 -3.72 40.95
N TYR A 194 -10.17 -2.44 40.75
CA TYR A 194 -10.18 -1.45 41.83
C TYR A 194 -11.58 -1.19 42.38
N LYS A 195 -12.61 -1.15 41.51
CA LYS A 195 -14.00 -0.92 41.96
C LYS A 195 -14.52 -2.07 42.80
N ASP A 196 -14.17 -3.30 42.47
CA ASP A 196 -14.71 -4.47 43.15
C ASP A 196 -13.99 -4.78 44.47
N SER A 197 -12.66 -4.62 44.48
CA SER A 197 -11.83 -4.98 45.64
C SER A 197 -11.37 -3.79 46.51
N GLY A 198 -11.45 -2.56 46.00
CA GLY A 198 -10.84 -1.37 46.61
C GLY A 198 -9.29 -1.34 46.55
N THR A 199 -8.66 -2.33 45.92
CA THR A 199 -7.19 -2.48 45.87
C THR A 199 -6.62 -1.96 44.55
N LYS A 200 -5.51 -1.21 44.62
CA LYS A 200 -4.85 -0.68 43.43
C LYS A 200 -3.92 -1.75 42.84
N TYR A 201 -4.31 -2.35 41.73
CA TYR A 201 -3.50 -3.36 41.03
C TYR A 201 -2.50 -2.72 40.08
N ALA A 202 -1.29 -3.28 39.98
CA ALA A 202 -0.32 -2.90 38.97
C ALA A 202 -0.56 -3.72 37.70
N VAL A 203 -1.25 -3.15 36.72
CA VAL A 203 -1.37 -3.75 35.38
C VAL A 203 -0.25 -3.17 34.52
N THR A 204 0.78 -3.97 34.25
CA THR A 204 1.98 -3.52 33.53
C THR A 204 1.71 -3.52 32.03
N THR A 205 1.91 -2.38 31.37
CA THR A 205 1.89 -2.31 29.91
C THR A 205 3.09 -3.08 29.35
N PRO A 206 2.87 -4.10 28.51
CA PRO A 206 3.95 -4.83 27.88
C PRO A 206 4.63 -3.96 26.82
N ALA A 207 5.92 -4.20 26.57
CA ALA A 207 6.62 -3.54 25.48
C ALA A 207 5.99 -3.94 24.13
N PRO A 208 5.84 -2.99 23.18
CA PRO A 208 5.41 -3.32 21.82
C PRO A 208 6.35 -4.35 21.19
N VAL A 209 5.78 -5.29 20.44
CA VAL A 209 6.57 -6.19 19.59
C VAL A 209 6.99 -5.39 18.34
N PRO A 210 8.28 -5.32 17.99
CA PRO A 210 8.74 -4.62 16.79
C PRO A 210 8.06 -5.16 15.54
N ALA A 211 7.60 -4.25 14.66
CA ALA A 211 6.97 -4.57 13.38
C ALA A 211 7.91 -5.37 12.46
#